data_AF-A0AA40KX87-F1
#
_entry.id   AF-A0AA40KX87-F1
#
_cell.length_a   1.000
_cell.length_b   1.000
_cell.length_c   1.000
_cell.angle_alpha   90.00
_cell.angle_beta   90.00
_cell.angle_gamma   90.00
#
_symmetry.space_group_name_H-M   'P 1'
#
loop_
_entity.id
_entity.type
_entity.pdbx_description
1 polymer ?
#
loop_
_entity_poly.entity_id
_entity_poly.type
_entity_poly.pdbx_seq_one_letter_code
_entity_poly.pdbx_strand_id
1 'polypeptide(L)'
;MKITRYVCVTNKAVCCVWAPITLPIGLKRQIVDRERPSLFVPRKTIEVEFEEMKLTIKMPSNFDCHQMAIRGLWLAYDHHSVEADSYRMPSLPDYLFDLWNPSLDLLEYSAREHAEKLRLREEQAEERRLRLEEKKAILGRMEYPPVSPRRDKRKKGKKQTKGHSAKDYELEFEATLATMLPSKSELLPYLPTPSEIIREAEERAMSESKKVLFTRCEKTEINLRKYRILGGVFCVDLLYQPPQPKDLGKDTYLTTLELPKEPKFVPFLRSYETPQPAPDSERTPEIIEAEMKALELAMDALILLTLKLPETVFWFEPPVVAHWLPEKKMWSTKYVHDVKFNEEKQTIAFRVGRLGVHGLAAYKFANLPFQSWELKPETGKSGRLHAGVVLTVTAATIQAEFVIREDRVCLNSFTGAASIPLKETLGKYLELECLIEQLQQNGLDLFPERDAASYVKGLPIKHPITEKHLRECMALLSTSYVFSWSRWNATRSFREIVLQFKEIHGCVAKERTNLMLLVTPSRTMRIRCTEMSPEFSDLPLEDEDTKFYADLYQLTLNTAGIKTRLLIDQISYKLASTVARLLECTNVISMSS
;
A
#
# COMPACT_ATOMS: atom_id res chain seq x y z
N MET A 1 -24.18 -39.75 -26.66
CA MET A 1 -24.49 -38.43 -26.08
C MET A 1 -23.85 -37.41 -27.02
N LYS A 2 -24.61 -36.48 -27.61
CA LYS A 2 -24.01 -35.47 -28.50
C LYS A 2 -23.65 -34.27 -27.62
N ILE A 3 -22.36 -33.99 -27.51
CA ILE A 3 -21.90 -32.81 -26.77
C ILE A 3 -22.14 -31.59 -27.65
N THR A 4 -22.80 -30.57 -27.10
CA THR A 4 -23.02 -29.30 -27.78
C THR A 4 -22.22 -28.22 -27.06
N ARG A 5 -21.47 -27.43 -27.84
CA ARG A 5 -20.71 -26.28 -27.36
C ARG A 5 -21.22 -25.03 -28.06
N TYR A 6 -21.38 -23.96 -27.31
CA TYR A 6 -21.65 -22.61 -27.83
C TYR A 6 -20.57 -21.68 -27.32
N VAL A 7 -20.07 -20.81 -28.20
CA VAL A 7 -19.00 -19.85 -27.90
C VAL A 7 -19.38 -18.52 -28.52
N CYS A 8 -19.31 -17.46 -27.73
CA CYS A 8 -19.46 -16.08 -28.18
C CYS A 8 -18.32 -15.26 -27.59
N VAL A 9 -17.53 -14.63 -28.46
CA VAL A 9 -16.38 -13.81 -28.10
C VAL A 9 -16.63 -12.38 -28.58
N THR A 10 -16.44 -11.43 -27.67
CA THR A 10 -16.48 -9.99 -27.94
C THR A 10 -15.22 -9.35 -27.36
N ASN A 11 -15.01 -8.06 -27.63
CA ASN A 11 -13.91 -7.30 -27.02
C ASN A 11 -14.05 -7.13 -25.50
N LYS A 12 -15.25 -7.30 -24.92
CA LYS A 12 -15.53 -7.06 -23.50
C LYS A 12 -15.90 -8.32 -22.72
N ALA A 13 -16.26 -9.41 -23.40
CA ALA A 13 -16.76 -10.62 -22.78
C ALA A 13 -16.54 -11.86 -23.64
N VAL A 14 -16.32 -12.99 -22.97
CA VAL A 14 -16.28 -14.34 -23.57
C VAL A 14 -17.33 -15.18 -22.86
N CYS A 15 -18.25 -15.80 -23.61
CA CYS A 15 -19.29 -16.66 -23.07
C CYS A 15 -19.22 -18.03 -23.75
N CYS A 16 -18.98 -19.06 -22.95
CA CYS A 16 -18.94 -20.45 -23.39
C CYS A 16 -20.02 -21.26 -22.67
N VAL A 17 -20.74 -22.11 -23.40
CA VAL A 17 -21.75 -23.02 -22.84
C VAL A 17 -21.46 -24.43 -23.33
N TRP A 18 -21.41 -25.35 -22.39
CA TRP A 18 -21.26 -26.78 -22.64
C TRP A 18 -22.51 -27.51 -22.15
N ALA A 19 -23.14 -28.29 -23.01
CA ALA A 19 -24.31 -29.08 -22.65
C ALA A 19 -24.21 -30.49 -23.25
N PRO A 20 -24.39 -31.54 -22.44
CA PRO A 20 -24.55 -32.88 -22.96
C PRO A 20 -26.01 -33.06 -23.40
N ILE A 21 -26.25 -33.03 -24.71
CA ILE A 21 -27.60 -33.12 -25.30
C ILE A 21 -27.82 -34.52 -25.88
N THR A 22 -28.96 -35.12 -25.56
CA THR A 22 -29.44 -36.35 -26.19
C THR A 22 -30.75 -36.09 -26.89
N LEU A 23 -30.73 -36.10 -28.22
CA LEU A 23 -31.90 -35.97 -29.08
C LEU A 23 -32.08 -37.21 -29.96
N PRO A 24 -33.32 -37.68 -30.20
CA PRO A 24 -34.54 -37.39 -29.45
C PRO A 24 -34.63 -38.21 -28.14
N ILE A 25 -35.37 -37.71 -27.15
CA ILE A 25 -35.64 -38.45 -25.91
C ILE A 25 -36.79 -39.44 -26.18
N GLY A 26 -36.47 -40.71 -26.44
CA GLY A 26 -37.47 -41.75 -26.62
C GLY A 26 -38.20 -42.09 -25.32
N LEU A 27 -39.54 -42.25 -25.37
CA LEU A 27 -40.39 -42.53 -24.19
C LEU A 27 -39.92 -43.74 -23.34
N LYS A 28 -39.28 -44.74 -23.95
CA LYS A 28 -38.87 -45.99 -23.27
C LYS A 28 -37.67 -45.83 -22.32
N ARG A 29 -36.86 -44.77 -22.46
CA ARG A 29 -35.65 -44.59 -21.63
C ARG A 29 -35.96 -44.11 -20.21
N GLN A 30 -37.06 -43.39 -20.02
CA GLN A 30 -37.45 -42.85 -18.70
C GLN A 30 -37.84 -43.94 -17.69
N ILE A 31 -38.24 -45.13 -18.13
CA ILE A 31 -38.64 -46.24 -17.25
C ILE A 31 -37.40 -47.00 -16.75
N VAL A 32 -36.41 -47.22 -17.62
CA VAL A 32 -35.22 -48.03 -17.29
C VAL A 32 -34.24 -47.29 -16.36
N ASP A 33 -34.14 -45.96 -16.47
CA ASP A 33 -33.27 -45.16 -15.57
C ASP A 33 -33.89 -44.92 -14.19
N ARG A 34 -35.21 -45.13 -14.02
CA ARG A 34 -35.89 -45.02 -12.72
C ARG A 34 -35.76 -46.28 -11.87
N GLU A 35 -35.43 -47.42 -12.47
CA GLU A 35 -35.42 -48.76 -11.85
C GLU A 35 -34.02 -49.34 -11.59
N ARG A 36 -32.93 -48.57 -11.70
CA ARG A 36 -31.60 -49.03 -11.25
C ARG A 36 -31.10 -48.26 -10.03
N PRO A 37 -31.43 -48.71 -8.81
CA PRO A 37 -30.66 -48.36 -7.63
C PRO A 37 -29.30 -49.09 -7.69
N SER A 38 -28.23 -48.34 -7.45
CA SER A 38 -26.96 -48.82 -6.88
C SER A 38 -26.33 -50.10 -7.46
N LEU A 39 -25.50 -49.96 -8.50
CA LEU A 39 -24.29 -50.75 -8.64
C LEU A 39 -23.15 -49.79 -9.03
N PHE A 40 -22.06 -49.84 -8.26
CA PHE A 40 -20.84 -49.07 -8.41
C PHE A 40 -20.23 -49.27 -9.81
N VAL A 41 -20.70 -48.50 -10.79
CA VAL A 41 -19.92 -48.18 -11.99
C VAL A 41 -19.36 -46.79 -11.73
N PRO A 42 -18.04 -46.58 -11.71
CA PRO A 42 -17.46 -45.24 -11.60
C PRO A 42 -18.02 -44.41 -12.76
N ARG A 43 -18.94 -43.49 -12.47
CA ARG A 43 -19.38 -42.52 -13.47
C ARG A 43 -18.16 -41.70 -13.83
N LYS A 44 -17.76 -41.73 -15.10
CA LYS A 44 -16.62 -40.97 -15.61
C LYS A 44 -16.85 -39.49 -15.26
N THR A 45 -15.93 -38.93 -14.47
CA THR A 45 -15.99 -37.53 -14.03
C THR A 45 -16.16 -36.61 -15.24
N ILE A 46 -17.09 -35.66 -15.16
CA ILE A 46 -17.32 -34.70 -16.24
C ILE A 46 -16.25 -33.62 -16.16
N GLU A 47 -15.47 -33.51 -17.23
CA GLU A 47 -14.42 -32.51 -17.40
C GLU A 47 -14.69 -31.71 -18.67
N VAL A 48 -14.71 -30.39 -18.53
CA VAL A 48 -15.02 -29.44 -19.59
C VAL A 48 -13.88 -28.44 -19.71
N GLU A 49 -13.29 -28.35 -20.88
CA GLU A 49 -12.29 -27.35 -21.23
C GLU A 49 -12.92 -26.27 -22.12
N PHE A 50 -12.79 -25.02 -21.68
CA PHE A 50 -13.12 -23.81 -22.44
C PHE A 50 -11.82 -23.15 -22.90
N GLU A 51 -11.38 -23.45 -24.11
CA GLU A 51 -10.12 -22.98 -24.69
C GLU A 51 -10.06 -21.44 -24.77
N GLU A 52 -11.19 -20.80 -25.09
CA GLU A 52 -11.28 -19.34 -25.25
C GLU A 52 -11.08 -18.57 -23.94
N MET A 53 -11.43 -19.20 -22.82
CA MET A 53 -11.22 -18.66 -21.47
C MET A 53 -10.00 -19.26 -20.78
N LYS A 54 -9.33 -20.23 -21.41
CA LYS A 54 -8.25 -21.04 -20.82
C LYS A 54 -8.64 -21.61 -19.44
N LEU A 55 -9.90 -22.05 -19.33
CA LEU A 55 -10.52 -22.53 -18.10
C LEU A 55 -10.96 -23.99 -18.26
N THR A 56 -10.50 -24.85 -17.36
CA THR A 56 -10.94 -26.23 -17.24
C THR A 56 -11.77 -26.41 -15.98
N ILE A 57 -12.93 -27.04 -16.13
CA ILE A 57 -13.91 -27.30 -15.07
C ILE A 57 -14.07 -28.81 -14.93
N LYS A 58 -13.76 -29.34 -13.76
CA LYS A 58 -13.96 -30.73 -13.41
C LYS A 58 -15.01 -30.85 -12.31
N MET A 59 -16.13 -31.47 -12.66
CA MET A 59 -17.25 -31.69 -11.75
C MET A 59 -16.95 -32.83 -10.77
N PRO A 60 -17.56 -32.86 -9.58
CA PRO A 60 -17.50 -34.01 -8.68
C PRO A 60 -17.98 -35.31 -9.34
N SER A 61 -17.39 -36.45 -8.96
CA SER A 61 -17.76 -37.78 -9.52
C SER A 61 -19.19 -38.22 -9.19
N ASN A 62 -19.75 -37.69 -8.10
CA ASN A 62 -21.12 -37.93 -7.67
C ASN A 62 -22.15 -36.96 -8.28
N PHE A 63 -21.72 -36.00 -9.11
CA PHE A 63 -22.60 -34.99 -9.70
C PHE A 63 -23.02 -35.39 -11.13
N ASP A 64 -24.32 -35.38 -11.39
CA ASP A 64 -24.90 -35.69 -12.71
C ASP A 64 -25.32 -34.40 -13.43
N CYS A 65 -24.73 -34.12 -14.59
CA CYS A 65 -25.10 -32.98 -15.43
C CYS A 65 -26.19 -33.31 -16.45
N HIS A 66 -26.93 -34.42 -16.29
CA HIS A 66 -28.08 -34.72 -17.13
C HIS A 66 -29.12 -33.58 -17.08
N GLN A 67 -29.58 -33.13 -18.24
CA GLN A 67 -30.47 -31.96 -18.40
C GLN A 67 -29.90 -30.66 -17.82
N MET A 68 -28.58 -30.54 -17.69
CA MET A 68 -27.92 -29.33 -17.25
C MET A 68 -26.89 -28.86 -18.28
N ALA A 69 -26.55 -27.57 -18.26
CA ALA A 69 -25.51 -26.98 -19.08
C ALA A 69 -24.55 -26.20 -18.17
N ILE A 70 -23.25 -26.33 -18.41
CA ILE A 70 -22.20 -25.58 -17.72
C ILE A 70 -21.93 -24.33 -18.55
N ARG A 71 -22.02 -23.16 -17.93
CA ARG A 71 -21.70 -21.88 -18.55
C ARG A 71 -20.45 -21.29 -17.91
N GLY A 72 -19.48 -20.90 -18.72
CA GLY A 72 -18.40 -20.00 -18.36
C GLY A 72 -18.64 -18.62 -18.99
N LEU A 73 -18.54 -17.55 -18.21
CA LEU A 73 -18.64 -16.18 -18.70
C LEU A 73 -17.46 -15.38 -18.15
N TRP A 74 -16.55 -14.92 -19.01
CA TRP A 74 -15.48 -13.99 -18.65
C TRP A 74 -15.87 -12.58 -19.05
N LEU A 75 -15.74 -11.62 -18.14
CA LEU A 75 -15.91 -10.19 -18.39
C LEU A 75 -14.57 -9.50 -18.23
N ALA A 76 -14.20 -8.62 -19.16
CA ALA A 76 -12.93 -7.91 -19.14
C ALA A 76 -12.81 -6.87 -18.01
N TYR A 77 -13.92 -6.51 -17.36
CA TYR A 77 -13.96 -5.50 -16.32
C TYR A 77 -14.68 -6.03 -15.06
N ASP A 78 -14.22 -5.54 -13.91
CA ASP A 78 -14.84 -5.79 -12.61
C ASP A 78 -15.82 -4.66 -12.27
N HIS A 79 -17.10 -5.00 -12.16
CA HIS A 79 -18.16 -4.07 -11.75
C HIS A 79 -18.69 -4.37 -10.34
N HIS A 80 -18.17 -5.41 -9.68
CA HIS A 80 -18.59 -5.83 -8.34
C HIS A 80 -17.79 -5.13 -7.25
N SER A 81 -16.48 -4.93 -7.45
CA SER A 81 -15.65 -4.29 -6.42
C SER A 81 -16.17 -2.92 -5.97
N VAL A 82 -16.76 -2.13 -6.87
CA VAL A 82 -17.31 -0.80 -6.54
C VAL A 82 -18.45 -0.87 -5.51
N GLU A 83 -19.16 -2.00 -5.43
CA GLU A 83 -20.25 -2.22 -4.47
C GLU A 83 -19.76 -2.64 -3.09
N ALA A 84 -18.48 -3.00 -2.94
CA ALA A 84 -17.92 -3.49 -1.69
C ALA A 84 -17.49 -2.37 -0.75
N ASP A 85 -17.76 -2.56 0.54
CA ASP A 85 -17.45 -1.57 1.58
C ASP A 85 -15.94 -1.31 1.68
N SER A 86 -15.11 -2.33 1.48
CA SER A 86 -13.64 -2.22 1.52
C SER A 86 -13.02 -1.60 0.26
N TYR A 87 -13.81 -1.24 -0.77
CA TYR A 87 -13.31 -0.63 -2.00
C TYR A 87 -12.91 0.83 -1.80
N ARG A 88 -13.78 1.62 -1.17
CA ARG A 88 -13.56 3.06 -0.99
C ARG A 88 -12.65 3.29 0.21
N MET A 89 -11.70 4.22 0.05
CA MET A 89 -10.87 4.67 1.16
C MET A 89 -11.75 5.28 2.25
N PRO A 90 -11.55 4.95 3.54
CA PRO A 90 -12.23 5.63 4.63
C PRO A 90 -11.94 7.14 4.63
N SER A 91 -12.93 7.96 4.99
CA SER A 91 -12.72 9.39 5.19
C SER A 91 -12.10 9.68 6.55
N LEU A 92 -11.19 10.65 6.60
CA LEU A 92 -10.69 11.19 7.87
C LEU A 92 -11.78 12.05 8.53
N PRO A 93 -11.93 11.99 9.87
CA PRO A 93 -12.70 12.98 10.63
C PRO A 93 -12.23 14.41 10.37
N ASP A 94 -13.15 15.37 10.44
CA ASP A 94 -12.91 16.77 10.13
C ASP A 94 -11.72 17.36 10.89
N TYR A 95 -11.56 17.07 12.19
CA TYR A 95 -10.44 17.59 12.98
C TYR A 95 -9.06 17.10 12.52
N LEU A 96 -8.95 15.88 11.98
CA LEU A 96 -7.70 15.37 11.39
C LEU A 96 -7.48 15.92 9.99
N PHE A 97 -8.58 16.03 9.22
CA PHE A 97 -8.54 16.60 7.88
C PHE A 97 -8.13 18.06 7.92
N ASP A 98 -8.68 18.86 8.84
CA ASP A 98 -8.40 20.29 8.99
C ASP A 98 -6.98 20.59 9.47
N LEU A 99 -6.41 19.69 10.29
CA LEU A 99 -5.03 19.81 10.77
C LEU A 99 -4.03 19.84 9.61
N TRP A 100 -4.27 19.02 8.58
CA TRP A 100 -3.46 18.94 7.37
C TRP A 100 -4.30 19.10 6.11
N ASN A 101 -5.13 20.15 6.11
CA ASN A 101 -6.00 20.43 4.99
C ASN A 101 -5.16 20.51 3.69
N PRO A 102 -5.45 19.68 2.67
CA PRO A 102 -4.68 19.69 1.43
C PRO A 102 -4.65 21.03 0.70
N SER A 103 -5.60 21.94 0.97
CA SER A 103 -5.60 23.29 0.40
C SER A 103 -4.65 24.25 1.11
N LEU A 104 -4.17 23.91 2.31
CA LEU A 104 -3.28 24.74 3.10
C LEU A 104 -1.89 24.76 2.45
N ASP A 105 -1.33 25.96 2.26
CA ASP A 105 0.06 26.11 1.84
C ASP A 105 1.01 26.15 3.05
N LEU A 106 2.32 26.11 2.79
CA LEU A 106 3.32 26.10 3.85
C LEU A 106 3.35 27.40 4.66
N LEU A 107 3.01 28.54 4.05
CA LEU A 107 3.03 29.86 4.69
C LEU A 107 1.86 30.00 5.67
N GLU A 108 0.65 29.66 5.23
CA GLU A 108 -0.56 29.63 6.04
C GLU A 108 -0.41 28.65 7.21
N TYR A 109 0.14 27.45 6.95
CA TYR A 109 0.48 26.50 8.02
C TYR A 109 1.46 27.11 9.03
N SER A 110 2.54 27.73 8.56
CA SER A 110 3.55 28.34 9.43
C SER A 110 2.97 29.47 10.27
N ALA A 111 2.05 30.27 9.71
CA ALA A 111 1.34 31.32 10.43
C ALA A 111 0.42 30.76 11.52
N ARG A 112 -0.35 29.70 11.21
CA ARG A 112 -1.21 29.01 12.19
C ARG A 112 -0.39 28.39 13.32
N GLU A 113 0.69 27.69 12.97
CA GLU A 113 1.59 27.09 13.95
C GLU A 113 2.22 28.16 14.85
N HIS A 114 2.62 29.30 14.29
CA HIS A 114 3.16 30.42 15.06
C HIS A 114 2.10 31.01 16.01
N ALA A 115 0.87 31.21 15.55
CA ALA A 115 -0.24 31.69 16.39
C ALA A 115 -0.53 30.71 17.55
N GLU A 116 -0.53 29.40 17.27
CA GLU A 116 -0.71 28.37 18.29
C GLU A 116 0.43 28.37 19.30
N LYS A 117 1.68 28.53 18.84
CA LYS A 117 2.86 28.68 19.72
C LYS A 117 2.72 29.90 20.63
N LEU A 118 2.17 31.02 20.15
CA LEU A 118 1.91 32.20 20.97
C LEU A 118 0.84 31.90 22.02
N ARG A 119 -0.29 31.30 21.64
CA ARG A 119 -1.36 30.91 22.57
C ARG A 119 -0.84 29.99 23.68
N LEU A 120 -0.07 28.96 23.33
CA LEU A 120 0.54 28.05 24.30
C LEU A 120 1.55 28.76 25.22
N ARG A 121 2.28 29.76 24.74
CA ARG A 121 3.18 30.56 25.59
C ARG A 121 2.41 31.40 26.62
N GLU A 122 1.28 31.95 26.22
CA GLU A 122 0.39 32.72 27.09
C GLU A 122 -0.25 31.82 28.16
N GLU A 123 -0.78 30.66 27.77
CA GLU A 123 -1.31 29.64 28.71
C GLU A 123 -0.24 29.20 29.73
N GLN A 124 1.01 29.05 29.28
CA GLN A 124 2.14 28.64 30.12
C GLN A 124 2.85 29.80 30.84
N ALA A 125 2.37 31.05 30.74
CA ALA A 125 3.11 32.23 31.21
C ALA A 125 3.41 32.19 32.72
N GLU A 126 2.39 31.87 33.53
CA GLU A 126 2.50 31.75 34.99
C GLU A 126 3.45 30.62 35.40
N GLU A 127 3.31 29.48 34.77
CA GLU A 127 4.14 28.30 34.96
C GLU A 127 5.61 28.52 34.60
N ARG A 128 5.87 29.29 33.55
CA ARG A 128 7.22 29.71 33.15
C ARG A 128 7.78 30.75 34.12
N ARG A 129 6.95 31.64 34.66
CA ARG A 129 7.34 32.61 35.70
C ARG A 129 7.80 31.89 36.96
N LEU A 130 7.01 30.94 37.47
CA LEU A 130 7.36 30.13 38.65
C LEU A 130 8.67 29.35 38.46
N ARG A 131 8.90 28.78 37.27
CA ARG A 131 10.17 28.08 36.95
C ARG A 131 11.36 29.03 36.89
N LEU A 132 11.17 30.26 36.41
CA LEU A 132 12.22 31.27 36.43
C LEU A 132 12.55 31.71 37.87
N GLU A 133 11.54 31.86 38.72
CA GLU A 133 11.70 32.14 40.15
C GLU A 133 12.40 31.00 40.89
N GLU A 134 12.03 29.74 40.63
CA GLU A 134 12.70 28.55 41.15
C GLU A 134 14.18 28.51 40.72
N LYS A 135 14.46 28.70 39.42
CA LYS A 135 15.83 28.74 38.91
C LYS A 135 16.65 29.87 39.53
N LYS A 136 16.05 31.05 39.74
CA LYS A 136 16.67 32.17 40.45
C LYS A 136 16.93 31.84 41.92
N ALA A 137 16.01 31.16 42.60
CA ALA A 137 16.18 30.73 43.99
C ALA A 137 17.31 29.69 44.13
N ILE A 138 17.41 28.75 43.19
CA ILE A 138 18.51 27.77 43.13
C ILE A 138 19.85 28.47 42.90
N LEU A 139 19.92 29.37 41.90
CA LEU A 139 21.13 30.16 41.64
C LEU A 139 21.52 31.00 42.86
N GLY A 140 20.55 31.62 43.54
CA GLY A 140 20.78 32.37 44.77
C GLY A 140 21.32 31.50 45.91
N ARG A 141 20.86 30.25 46.05
CA ARG A 141 21.43 29.29 47.02
C ARG A 141 22.84 28.83 46.64
N MET A 142 23.17 28.77 45.36
CA MET A 142 24.52 28.45 44.89
C MET A 142 25.50 29.62 45.11
N GLU A 143 25.05 30.86 44.86
CA GLU A 143 25.84 32.08 45.10
C GLU A 143 25.99 32.38 46.60
N TYR A 144 24.95 32.12 47.39
CA TYR A 144 24.93 32.32 48.84
C TYR A 144 24.49 31.05 49.58
N PRO A 145 25.43 30.11 49.81
CA PRO A 145 25.14 28.89 50.55
C PRO A 145 24.59 29.20 51.95
N PRO A 146 23.55 28.48 52.42
CA PRO A 146 23.10 28.62 53.79
C PRO A 146 24.25 28.29 54.74
N VAL A 147 24.56 29.20 55.66
CA VAL A 147 25.61 29.03 56.66
C VAL A 147 25.30 27.79 57.49
N SER A 148 26.17 26.78 57.45
CA SER A 148 26.02 25.59 58.28
C SER A 148 25.95 26.00 59.76
N PRO A 149 25.05 25.41 60.58
CA PRO A 149 25.06 25.68 61.99
C PRO A 149 26.43 25.28 62.52
N ARG A 150 27.17 26.26 63.07
CA ARG A 150 28.44 26.02 63.76
C ARG A 150 28.19 24.91 64.80
N ARG A 151 28.69 23.71 64.53
CA ARG A 151 28.83 22.68 65.56
C ARG A 151 29.74 23.28 66.63
N ASP A 152 29.16 23.66 67.77
CA ASP A 152 29.91 24.00 68.97
C ASP A 152 30.87 22.85 69.28
N LYS A 153 32.14 23.04 68.91
CA LYS A 153 33.22 22.14 69.31
C LYS A 153 33.43 22.32 70.81
N ARG A 154 32.62 21.63 71.62
CA ARG A 154 33.01 21.31 73.00
C ARG A 154 34.31 20.49 72.93
N LYS A 155 35.39 21.11 73.41
CA LYS A 155 36.72 20.52 73.60
C LYS A 155 36.61 19.13 74.24
N LYS A 156 37.12 18.09 73.57
CA LYS A 156 37.78 16.94 74.23
C LYS A 156 38.63 16.13 73.26
N GLY A 157 39.91 15.99 73.60
CA GLY A 157 40.74 14.82 73.27
C GLY A 157 41.51 14.82 71.95
N LYS A 158 42.84 14.98 72.05
CA LYS A 158 43.82 14.62 71.00
C LYS A 158 43.66 13.15 70.58
N LYS A 159 43.54 12.87 69.28
CA LYS A 159 44.06 11.64 68.64
C LYS A 159 44.27 11.83 67.14
N GLN A 160 45.21 11.05 66.63
CA GLN A 160 46.04 11.22 65.43
C GLN A 160 45.28 11.36 64.10
N THR A 161 45.82 12.22 63.24
CA THR A 161 45.44 12.47 61.84
C THR A 161 45.77 11.26 60.95
N LYS A 162 44.75 10.59 60.40
CA LYS A 162 44.87 9.79 59.17
C LYS A 162 44.54 10.71 57.98
N GLY A 163 45.34 10.64 56.92
CA GLY A 163 45.12 11.43 55.70
C GLY A 163 43.83 11.01 55.00
N HIS A 164 43.02 11.99 54.61
CA HIS A 164 41.80 11.79 53.82
C HIS A 164 42.17 11.27 52.43
N SER A 165 41.45 10.25 51.94
CA SER A 165 41.64 9.73 50.58
C SER A 165 40.87 10.59 49.58
N ALA A 166 41.24 10.57 48.30
CA ALA A 166 40.54 11.29 47.23
C ALA A 166 39.04 10.93 47.14
N LYS A 167 38.69 9.68 47.48
CA LYS A 167 37.29 9.21 47.57
C LYS A 167 36.52 9.88 48.69
N ASP A 168 37.17 10.23 49.80
CA ASP A 168 36.51 10.90 50.91
C ASP A 168 36.17 12.35 50.53
N TYR A 169 37.04 13.04 49.77
CA TYR A 169 36.76 14.38 49.25
C TYR A 169 35.64 14.38 48.20
N GLU A 170 35.56 13.34 47.37
CA GLU A 170 34.51 13.18 46.35
C GLU A 170 33.15 12.92 47.00
N LEU A 171 33.09 12.06 48.03
CA LEU A 171 31.89 11.83 48.83
C LEU A 171 31.46 13.06 49.64
N GLU A 172 32.41 13.84 50.16
CA GLU A 172 32.13 15.09 50.88
C GLU A 172 31.62 16.18 49.93
N PHE A 173 32.15 16.23 48.70
CA PHE A 173 31.68 17.11 47.63
C PHE A 173 30.28 16.73 47.16
N GLU A 174 30.00 15.45 46.91
CA GLU A 174 28.66 14.95 46.56
C GLU A 174 27.64 15.18 47.69
N ALA A 175 28.02 14.94 48.95
CA ALA A 175 27.16 15.22 50.10
C ALA A 175 26.86 16.73 50.26
N THR A 176 27.84 17.58 49.96
CA THR A 176 27.67 19.04 49.96
C THR A 176 26.74 19.48 48.82
N LEU A 177 26.92 18.95 47.61
CA LEU A 177 26.04 19.18 46.46
C LEU A 177 24.61 18.71 46.70
N ALA A 178 24.43 17.54 47.32
CA ALA A 178 23.13 16.99 47.69
C ALA A 178 22.41 17.81 48.79
N THR A 179 23.16 18.56 49.60
CA THR A 179 22.60 19.49 50.60
C THR A 179 22.24 20.85 49.99
N MET A 180 22.90 21.23 48.88
CA MET A 180 22.75 22.53 48.22
C MET A 180 21.66 22.54 47.14
N LEU A 181 21.46 21.41 46.45
CA LEU A 181 20.46 21.25 45.41
C LEU A 181 19.12 20.76 46.00
N PRO A 182 17.97 21.31 45.57
CA PRO A 182 16.67 20.80 45.96
C PRO A 182 16.52 19.33 45.57
N SER A 183 15.83 18.56 46.40
CA SER A 183 15.55 17.16 46.07
C SER A 183 14.68 17.06 44.81
N LYS A 184 14.74 15.95 44.08
CA LYS A 184 13.94 15.75 42.85
C LYS A 184 12.42 15.91 43.07
N SER A 185 11.96 15.76 44.31
CA SER A 185 10.57 15.96 44.74
C SER A 185 10.21 17.43 45.03
N GLU A 186 11.20 18.30 45.19
CA GLU A 186 11.02 19.75 45.43
C GLU A 186 11.05 20.57 44.14
N LEU A 187 11.54 20.00 43.03
CA LEU A 187 11.58 20.65 41.74
C LEU A 187 10.22 20.63 41.04
N LEU A 188 9.88 21.74 40.38
CA LEU A 188 8.69 21.80 39.53
C LEU A 188 8.74 20.70 38.42
N PRO A 189 7.59 20.07 38.09
CA PRO A 189 7.54 19.09 37.01
C PRO A 189 8.01 19.66 35.66
N TYR A 190 8.45 18.79 34.77
CA TYR A 190 8.84 19.17 33.42
C TYR A 190 7.70 19.89 32.69
N LEU A 191 8.00 21.06 32.11
CA LEU A 191 7.07 21.77 31.22
C LEU A 191 7.48 21.55 29.78
N PRO A 192 6.67 20.86 28.97
CA PRO A 192 6.95 20.74 27.56
C PRO A 192 6.91 22.11 26.87
N THR A 193 7.84 22.31 25.93
CA THR A 193 7.85 23.53 25.11
C THR A 193 6.63 23.54 24.15
N PRO A 194 6.14 24.71 23.71
CA PRO A 194 5.07 24.78 22.71
C PRO A 194 5.36 23.95 21.46
N SER A 195 6.62 23.91 21.02
CA SER A 195 7.04 23.09 19.89
C SER A 195 6.93 21.58 20.19
N GLU A 196 7.24 21.13 21.41
CA GLU A 196 7.05 19.73 21.81
C GLU A 196 5.58 19.36 21.89
N ILE A 197 4.72 20.23 22.43
CA ILE A 197 3.27 20.00 22.51
C ILE A 197 2.68 19.81 21.10
N ILE A 198 3.04 20.70 20.17
CA ILE A 198 2.56 20.62 18.78
C ILE A 198 3.09 19.34 18.12
N ARG A 199 4.38 19.01 18.28
CA ARG A 199 4.96 17.78 17.72
C ARG A 199 4.26 16.53 18.25
N GLU A 200 3.99 16.47 19.55
CA GLU A 200 3.28 15.35 20.17
C GLU A 200 1.82 15.26 19.69
N ALA A 201 1.15 16.41 19.49
CA ALA A 201 -0.19 16.44 18.92
C ALA A 201 -0.21 15.90 17.48
N GLU A 202 0.77 16.29 16.65
CA GLU A 202 0.90 15.79 15.28
C GLU A 202 1.26 14.31 15.21
N GLU A 203 2.16 13.82 16.08
CA GLU A 203 2.51 12.39 16.15
C GLU A 203 1.29 11.54 16.55
N ARG A 204 0.46 12.05 17.49
CA ARG A 204 -0.83 11.43 17.84
C ARG A 204 -1.79 11.46 16.66
N ALA A 205 -1.98 12.61 16.01
CA ALA A 205 -2.85 12.76 14.85
C ALA A 205 -2.43 11.85 13.67
N MET A 206 -1.13 11.65 13.48
CA MET A 206 -0.58 10.77 12.43
C MET A 206 -0.89 9.31 12.77
N SER A 207 -0.64 8.92 14.02
CA SER A 207 -0.94 7.57 14.51
C SER A 207 -2.44 7.26 14.46
N GLU A 208 -3.27 8.26 14.73
CA GLU A 208 -4.72 8.17 14.64
C GLU A 208 -5.20 8.09 13.19
N SER A 209 -4.68 8.94 12.31
CA SER A 209 -4.98 8.90 10.87
C SER A 209 -4.68 7.52 10.28
N LYS A 210 -3.54 6.92 10.64
CA LYS A 210 -3.18 5.56 10.23
C LYS A 210 -4.19 4.51 10.72
N LYS A 211 -4.73 4.66 11.93
CA LYS A 211 -5.76 3.75 12.48
C LYS A 211 -7.11 3.92 11.79
N VAL A 212 -7.52 5.16 11.53
CA VAL A 212 -8.79 5.50 10.86
C VAL A 212 -8.80 5.02 9.41
N LEU A 213 -7.69 5.22 8.70
CA LEU A 213 -7.53 4.80 7.31
C LEU A 213 -7.36 3.28 7.14
N PHE A 214 -7.23 2.54 8.24
CA PHE A 214 -7.15 1.08 8.19
C PHE A 214 -8.54 0.44 8.11
N THR A 215 -8.86 -0.17 6.97
CA THR A 215 -10.09 -0.93 6.78
C THR A 215 -9.98 -2.30 7.43
N ARG A 216 -10.85 -2.56 8.41
CA ARG A 216 -11.02 -3.89 9.02
C ARG A 216 -11.97 -4.73 8.17
N CYS A 217 -11.55 -5.95 7.85
CA CYS A 217 -12.32 -6.88 7.03
C CYS A 217 -12.54 -8.19 7.82
N GLU A 218 -13.58 -8.95 7.45
CA GLU A 218 -13.79 -10.30 8.01
C GLU A 218 -12.64 -11.24 7.64
N LYS A 219 -12.46 -12.35 8.36
CA LYS A 219 -11.37 -13.31 8.11
C LYS A 219 -11.36 -13.87 6.68
N THR A 220 -12.54 -14.06 6.10
CA THR A 220 -12.70 -14.60 4.75
C THR A 220 -12.90 -13.50 3.70
N GLU A 221 -12.88 -12.22 4.09
CA GLU A 221 -13.06 -11.09 3.19
C GLU A 221 -11.75 -10.67 2.54
N ILE A 222 -11.80 -10.37 1.25
CA ILE A 222 -10.70 -9.72 0.55
C ILE A 222 -10.77 -8.22 0.82
N ASN A 223 -9.74 -7.70 1.49
CA ASN A 223 -9.60 -6.27 1.70
C ASN A 223 -9.16 -5.58 0.40
N LEU A 224 -10.09 -4.88 -0.26
CA LEU A 224 -9.82 -4.19 -1.53
C LEU A 224 -8.94 -2.93 -1.40
N ARG A 225 -8.61 -2.49 -0.18
CA ARG A 225 -7.57 -1.49 0.04
C ARG A 225 -6.17 -2.06 -0.10
N LYS A 226 -6.01 -3.37 0.13
CA LYS A 226 -4.75 -4.13 -0.05
C LYS A 226 -4.65 -4.84 -1.40
N TYR A 227 -5.79 -5.29 -1.92
CA TYR A 227 -5.85 -6.09 -3.13
C TYR A 227 -6.69 -5.40 -4.19
N ARG A 228 -6.39 -5.67 -5.46
CA ARG A 228 -7.21 -5.24 -6.60
C ARG A 228 -7.58 -6.46 -7.43
N ILE A 229 -8.85 -6.56 -7.83
CA ILE A 229 -9.27 -7.60 -8.79
C ILE A 229 -8.76 -7.22 -10.18
N LEU A 230 -7.96 -8.10 -10.79
CA LEU A 230 -7.32 -7.87 -12.08
C LEU A 230 -7.60 -8.99 -13.08
N GLY A 231 -7.44 -8.69 -14.37
CA GLY A 231 -7.71 -9.62 -15.46
C GLY A 231 -9.20 -9.78 -15.79
N GLY A 232 -10.06 -9.01 -15.12
CA GLY A 232 -11.52 -9.12 -15.23
C GLY A 232 -12.12 -10.05 -14.18
N VAL A 233 -13.37 -10.45 -14.41
CA VAL A 233 -14.11 -11.39 -13.54
C VAL A 233 -14.66 -12.52 -14.38
N PHE A 234 -14.70 -13.73 -13.81
CA PHE A 234 -15.26 -14.89 -14.51
C PHE A 234 -16.33 -15.56 -13.68
N CYS A 235 -17.44 -15.88 -14.32
CA CYS A 235 -18.59 -16.52 -13.72
C CYS A 235 -18.68 -17.96 -14.23
N VAL A 236 -18.83 -18.90 -13.30
CA VAL A 236 -19.12 -20.29 -13.63
C VAL A 236 -20.51 -20.61 -13.09
N ASP A 237 -21.40 -20.99 -13.99
CA ASP A 237 -22.79 -21.29 -13.67
C ASP A 237 -23.21 -22.66 -14.17
N LEU A 238 -24.24 -23.18 -13.53
CA LEU A 238 -24.96 -24.36 -13.97
C LEU A 238 -26.39 -23.95 -14.32
N LEU A 239 -26.84 -24.32 -15.51
CA LEU A 239 -28.15 -23.95 -16.05
C LEU A 239 -28.98 -25.20 -16.29
N TYR A 240 -30.29 -25.15 -16.03
CA TYR A 240 -31.20 -26.18 -16.51
C TYR A 240 -31.29 -26.09 -18.04
N GLN A 241 -31.16 -27.23 -18.72
CA GLN A 241 -31.45 -27.30 -20.14
C GLN A 241 -32.94 -27.03 -20.37
N PRO A 242 -33.30 -26.26 -21.40
CA PRO A 242 -34.70 -26.08 -21.77
C PRO A 242 -35.30 -27.44 -22.16
N PRO A 243 -36.64 -27.62 -22.05
CA PRO A 243 -37.29 -28.85 -22.43
C PRO A 243 -36.91 -29.26 -23.86
N GLN A 244 -36.36 -30.46 -24.01
CA GLN A 244 -35.94 -31.00 -25.31
C GLN A 244 -37.14 -31.67 -26.03
N PRO A 245 -37.15 -31.70 -27.37
CA PRO A 245 -38.16 -32.42 -28.14
C PRO A 245 -38.28 -33.89 -27.71
N LYS A 246 -39.50 -34.30 -27.35
CA LYS A 246 -39.86 -35.69 -27.06
C LYS A 246 -40.41 -36.34 -28.31
N ASP A 247 -39.90 -37.51 -28.65
CA ASP A 247 -40.40 -38.32 -29.76
C ASP A 247 -41.63 -39.12 -29.30
N LEU A 248 -42.79 -38.80 -29.89
CA LEU A 248 -44.06 -39.47 -29.63
C LEU A 248 -44.33 -40.64 -30.60
N GLY A 249 -43.38 -40.94 -31.50
CA GLY A 249 -43.53 -41.87 -32.61
C GLY A 249 -44.26 -41.26 -33.81
N LYS A 250 -44.25 -41.98 -34.95
CA LYS A 250 -44.91 -41.57 -36.21
C LYS A 250 -44.51 -40.16 -36.67
N ASP A 251 -43.20 -39.86 -36.66
CA ASP A 251 -42.64 -38.55 -37.04
C ASP A 251 -43.22 -37.35 -36.27
N THR A 252 -43.78 -37.58 -35.08
CA THR A 252 -44.39 -36.53 -34.25
C THR A 252 -43.47 -36.19 -33.07
N TYR A 253 -43.04 -34.93 -33.00
CA TYR A 253 -42.22 -34.40 -31.92
C TYR A 253 -43.02 -33.37 -31.11
N LEU A 254 -42.96 -33.48 -29.78
CA LEU A 254 -43.57 -32.52 -28.86
C LEU A 254 -42.49 -31.85 -28.01
N THR A 255 -42.48 -30.52 -28.03
CA THR A 255 -41.61 -29.71 -27.17
C THR A 255 -42.49 -28.81 -26.30
N THR A 256 -42.39 -28.95 -24.99
CA THR A 256 -43.07 -28.05 -24.05
C THR A 256 -42.27 -26.75 -23.95
N LEU A 257 -42.89 -25.61 -24.26
CA LEU A 257 -42.25 -24.30 -24.12
C LEU A 257 -42.64 -23.71 -22.76
N GLU A 258 -41.68 -23.57 -21.86
CA GLU A 258 -41.86 -22.84 -20.61
C GLU A 258 -41.67 -21.34 -20.87
N LEU A 259 -42.60 -20.51 -20.37
CA LEU A 259 -42.56 -19.05 -20.43
C LEU A 259 -42.51 -18.47 -19.00
N PRO A 260 -41.75 -17.40 -18.73
CA PRO A 260 -40.89 -16.67 -19.67
C PRO A 260 -39.64 -17.47 -20.09
N LYS A 261 -39.09 -17.17 -21.27
CA LYS A 261 -37.89 -17.85 -21.81
C LYS A 261 -36.61 -17.32 -21.16
N GLU A 262 -36.45 -17.62 -19.87
CA GLU A 262 -35.31 -17.17 -19.09
C GLU A 262 -34.43 -18.34 -18.66
N PRO A 263 -33.10 -18.15 -18.59
CA PRO A 263 -32.20 -19.16 -18.09
C PRO A 263 -32.48 -19.43 -16.61
N LYS A 264 -32.78 -20.69 -16.27
CA LYS A 264 -32.95 -21.14 -14.89
C LYS A 264 -31.63 -21.67 -14.36
N PHE A 265 -31.12 -21.08 -13.27
CA PHE A 265 -29.86 -21.45 -12.65
C PHE A 265 -30.06 -22.60 -11.67
N VAL A 266 -29.13 -23.56 -11.69
CA VAL A 266 -29.07 -24.65 -10.71
C VAL A 266 -28.21 -24.19 -9.54
N PRO A 267 -28.76 -24.09 -8.31
CA PRO A 267 -27.96 -23.71 -7.16
C PRO A 267 -26.96 -24.81 -6.85
N PHE A 268 -25.68 -24.44 -6.76
CA PHE A 268 -24.62 -25.31 -6.28
C PHE A 268 -23.98 -24.70 -5.05
N LEU A 269 -24.16 -25.37 -3.91
CA LEU A 269 -23.55 -25.01 -2.64
C LEU A 269 -23.09 -26.27 -1.90
N ARG A 270 -21.82 -26.27 -1.53
CA ARG A 270 -21.15 -27.25 -0.69
C ARG A 270 -20.36 -26.49 0.36
N SER A 271 -20.68 -26.73 1.62
CA SER A 271 -19.89 -26.23 2.74
C SER A 271 -18.72 -27.17 2.95
N TYR A 272 -17.52 -26.62 2.92
CA TYR A 272 -16.30 -27.29 3.35
C TYR A 272 -15.64 -26.40 4.38
N GLU A 273 -15.42 -26.93 5.58
CA GLU A 273 -14.69 -26.24 6.63
C GLU A 273 -13.31 -26.88 6.76
N THR A 274 -12.28 -26.05 6.70
CA THR A 274 -10.91 -26.52 6.96
C THR A 274 -10.85 -27.05 8.40
N PRO A 275 -10.34 -28.26 8.63
CA PRO A 275 -10.31 -28.86 9.96
C PRO A 275 -9.50 -27.97 10.90
N GLN A 276 -10.02 -27.73 12.10
CA GLN A 276 -9.28 -27.01 13.13
C GLN A 276 -8.09 -27.88 13.59
N PRO A 277 -6.94 -27.28 13.94
CA PRO A 277 -5.84 -28.02 14.56
C PRO A 277 -6.38 -28.81 15.76
N ALA A 278 -6.11 -30.11 15.80
CA ALA A 278 -6.60 -30.95 16.88
C ALA A 278 -6.06 -30.42 18.22
N PRO A 279 -6.87 -30.36 19.30
CA PRO A 279 -6.34 -30.16 20.64
C PRO A 279 -5.40 -31.32 21.00
N ASP A 280 -4.35 -31.03 21.80
CA ASP A 280 -3.25 -31.92 22.23
C ASP A 280 -3.65 -33.23 22.94
N SER A 281 -4.93 -33.60 22.95
CA SER A 281 -5.40 -34.85 23.54
C SER A 281 -5.16 -36.01 22.57
N GLU A 282 -4.54 -37.08 23.06
CA GLU A 282 -4.31 -38.35 22.35
C GLU A 282 -5.61 -38.88 21.72
N ARG A 283 -5.81 -38.62 20.42
CA ARG A 283 -6.90 -39.21 19.64
C ARG A 283 -6.46 -40.57 19.10
N THR A 284 -7.36 -41.55 19.12
CA THR A 284 -7.08 -42.88 18.57
C THR A 284 -6.88 -42.81 17.05
N PRO A 285 -5.98 -43.62 16.47
CA PRO A 285 -5.64 -43.56 15.05
C PRO A 285 -6.84 -43.77 14.11
N GLU A 286 -7.87 -44.52 14.54
CA GLU A 286 -9.09 -44.78 13.75
C GLU A 286 -9.96 -43.53 13.59
N ILE A 287 -10.00 -42.65 14.60
CA ILE A 287 -10.76 -41.38 14.52
C ILE A 287 -10.07 -40.43 13.56
N ILE A 288 -8.74 -40.39 13.58
CA ILE A 288 -7.92 -39.58 12.67
C ILE A 288 -8.11 -40.05 11.23
N GLU A 289 -8.08 -41.37 10.98
CA GLU A 289 -8.30 -41.93 9.64
C GLU A 289 -9.72 -41.63 9.12
N ALA A 290 -10.74 -41.76 9.98
CA ALA A 290 -12.12 -41.45 9.62
C ALA A 290 -12.33 -39.95 9.34
N GLU A 291 -11.73 -39.06 10.13
CA GLU A 291 -11.74 -37.60 9.91
C GLU A 291 -11.03 -37.24 8.61
N MET A 292 -9.85 -37.81 8.34
CA MET A 292 -9.12 -37.61 7.09
C MET A 292 -9.92 -38.07 5.88
N LYS A 293 -10.53 -39.26 5.94
CA LYS A 293 -11.35 -39.81 4.85
C LYS A 293 -12.61 -38.97 4.62
N ALA A 294 -13.26 -38.49 5.68
CA ALA A 294 -14.41 -37.59 5.56
C ALA A 294 -14.00 -36.27 4.89
N LEU A 295 -12.80 -35.77 5.21
CA LEU A 295 -12.26 -34.56 4.60
C LEU A 295 -11.97 -34.73 3.11
N GLU A 296 -11.34 -35.84 2.72
CA GLU A 296 -11.09 -36.17 1.31
C GLU A 296 -12.41 -36.26 0.52
N LEU A 297 -13.42 -36.94 1.07
CA LEU A 297 -14.75 -37.02 0.45
C LEU A 297 -15.41 -35.63 0.31
N ALA A 298 -15.26 -34.77 1.33
CA ALA A 298 -15.79 -33.42 1.29
C ALA A 298 -15.07 -32.55 0.23
N MET A 299 -13.75 -32.71 0.07
CA MET A 299 -12.98 -32.05 -0.98
C MET A 299 -13.37 -32.56 -2.38
N ASP A 300 -13.57 -33.86 -2.54
CA ASP A 300 -13.99 -34.47 -3.82
C ASP A 300 -15.43 -34.16 -4.22
N ALA A 301 -16.23 -33.66 -3.27
CA ALA A 301 -17.55 -33.11 -3.55
C ALA A 301 -17.52 -31.67 -4.10
N LEU A 302 -16.36 -31.00 -4.15
CA LEU A 302 -16.17 -29.65 -4.69
C LEU A 302 -15.82 -29.67 -6.18
N ILE A 303 -16.13 -28.58 -6.89
CA ILE A 303 -15.79 -28.42 -8.31
C ILE A 303 -14.33 -27.97 -8.40
N LEU A 304 -13.51 -28.66 -9.19
CA LEU A 304 -12.13 -28.25 -9.45
C LEU A 304 -12.10 -27.35 -10.69
N LEU A 305 -11.56 -26.15 -10.51
CA LEU A 305 -11.31 -25.18 -11.57
C LEU A 305 -9.81 -25.05 -11.79
N THR A 306 -9.37 -25.10 -13.04
CA THR A 306 -7.98 -24.86 -13.44
C THR A 306 -7.97 -23.76 -14.49
N LEU A 307 -7.26 -22.67 -14.21
CA LEU A 307 -7.27 -21.45 -14.99
C LEU A 307 -5.84 -21.02 -15.32
N LYS A 308 -5.55 -20.74 -16.60
CA LYS A 308 -4.32 -20.02 -16.98
C LYS A 308 -4.52 -18.52 -16.74
N LEU A 309 -3.59 -17.90 -16.03
CA LEU A 309 -3.67 -16.47 -15.71
C LEU A 309 -3.58 -15.61 -16.99
N PRO A 310 -4.29 -14.47 -17.05
CA PRO A 310 -4.17 -13.53 -18.16
C PRO A 310 -2.75 -12.98 -18.30
N GLU A 311 -2.20 -13.03 -19.52
CA GLU A 311 -0.87 -12.52 -19.88
C GLU A 311 -0.82 -10.99 -20.01
N THR A 312 -1.99 -10.34 -19.92
CA THR A 312 -2.15 -8.88 -19.93
C THR A 312 -1.94 -8.23 -18.57
N VAL A 313 -1.67 -9.02 -17.53
CA VAL A 313 -1.52 -8.56 -16.14
C VAL A 313 -0.19 -9.04 -15.58
N PHE A 314 0.46 -8.19 -14.79
CA PHE A 314 1.61 -8.55 -13.96
C PHE A 314 1.14 -9.23 -12.67
N TRP A 315 1.62 -10.46 -12.45
CA TRP A 315 1.41 -11.20 -11.22
C TRP A 315 2.74 -11.27 -10.45
N PHE A 316 3.09 -10.19 -9.74
CA PHE A 316 4.32 -10.12 -8.92
C PHE A 316 4.29 -11.07 -7.72
N GLU A 317 3.09 -11.33 -7.21
CA GLU A 317 2.80 -12.34 -6.19
C GLU A 317 1.68 -13.25 -6.70
N PRO A 318 1.58 -14.49 -6.19
CA PRO A 318 0.48 -15.39 -6.53
C PRO A 318 -0.88 -14.73 -6.21
N PRO A 319 -1.81 -14.64 -7.18
CA PRO A 319 -3.10 -14.00 -6.94
C PRO A 319 -3.95 -14.80 -5.96
N VAL A 320 -4.70 -14.08 -5.13
CA VAL A 320 -5.70 -14.69 -4.25
C VAL A 320 -7.00 -14.86 -5.04
N VAL A 321 -7.48 -16.09 -5.16
CA VAL A 321 -8.75 -16.37 -5.82
C VAL A 321 -9.90 -15.96 -4.89
N ALA A 322 -10.76 -15.09 -5.38
CA ALA A 322 -11.90 -14.56 -4.65
C ALA A 322 -13.22 -14.98 -5.31
N HIS A 323 -14.26 -15.15 -4.50
CA HIS A 323 -15.62 -15.37 -4.95
C HIS A 323 -16.51 -14.22 -4.48
N TRP A 324 -17.35 -13.69 -5.37
CA TRP A 324 -18.27 -12.61 -5.03
C TRP A 324 -19.45 -13.15 -4.23
N LEU A 325 -19.77 -12.52 -3.10
CA LEU A 325 -20.96 -12.79 -2.30
C LEU A 325 -21.96 -11.65 -2.48
N PRO A 326 -22.99 -11.80 -3.34
CA PRO A 326 -23.96 -10.74 -3.58
C PRO A 326 -24.70 -10.31 -2.32
N GLU A 327 -24.94 -11.24 -1.38
CA GLU A 327 -25.72 -10.97 -0.17
C GLU A 327 -25.02 -10.00 0.78
N LYS A 328 -23.68 -10.04 0.81
CA LYS A 328 -22.83 -9.18 1.64
C LYS A 328 -22.12 -8.09 0.83
N LYS A 329 -22.27 -8.08 -0.50
CA LYS A 329 -21.53 -7.21 -1.43
C LYS A 329 -20.03 -7.22 -1.17
N MET A 330 -19.43 -8.41 -1.11
CA MET A 330 -18.01 -8.53 -0.78
C MET A 330 -17.35 -9.65 -1.57
N TRP A 331 -16.05 -9.49 -1.82
CA TRP A 331 -15.20 -10.57 -2.30
C TRP A 331 -14.74 -11.43 -1.13
N SER A 332 -14.85 -12.75 -1.26
CA SER A 332 -14.53 -13.68 -0.19
C SER A 332 -13.81 -14.95 -0.65
N THR A 333 -12.91 -15.45 0.19
CA THR A 333 -12.25 -16.75 0.03
C THR A 333 -13.01 -17.91 0.69
N LYS A 334 -14.17 -17.65 1.31
CA LYS A 334 -14.91 -18.63 2.12
C LYS A 334 -15.21 -19.95 1.40
N TYR A 335 -15.51 -19.90 0.10
CA TYR A 335 -15.89 -21.05 -0.71
C TYR A 335 -14.79 -21.49 -1.68
N VAL A 336 -13.56 -21.03 -1.46
CA VAL A 336 -12.39 -21.32 -2.30
C VAL A 336 -11.39 -22.12 -1.47
N HIS A 337 -11.00 -23.30 -1.96
CA HIS A 337 -10.18 -24.26 -1.24
C HIS A 337 -9.11 -24.88 -2.16
N ASP A 338 -8.10 -25.55 -1.59
CA ASP A 338 -7.05 -26.29 -2.33
C ASP A 338 -6.39 -25.48 -3.46
N VAL A 339 -6.07 -24.22 -3.19
CA VAL A 339 -5.44 -23.35 -4.18
C VAL A 339 -4.00 -23.79 -4.44
N LYS A 340 -3.71 -24.16 -5.67
CA LYS A 340 -2.41 -24.58 -6.17
C LYS A 340 -2.00 -23.66 -7.31
N PHE A 341 -0.93 -22.91 -7.09
CA PHE A 341 -0.36 -22.02 -8.10
C PHE A 341 0.88 -22.67 -8.72
N ASN A 342 0.89 -22.76 -10.04
CA ASN A 342 2.05 -23.14 -10.82
C ASN A 342 2.63 -21.89 -11.50
N GLU A 343 3.77 -21.43 -11.00
CA GLU A 343 4.43 -20.21 -11.43
C GLU A 343 5.00 -20.32 -12.85
N GLU A 344 5.60 -21.46 -13.21
CA GLU A 344 6.20 -21.68 -14.54
C GLU A 344 5.14 -21.64 -15.65
N LYS A 345 3.98 -22.25 -15.40
CA LYS A 345 2.86 -22.29 -16.35
C LYS A 345 1.89 -21.13 -16.18
N GLN A 346 2.11 -20.25 -15.20
CA GLN A 346 1.17 -19.19 -14.79
C GLN A 346 -0.26 -19.73 -14.73
N THR A 347 -0.45 -20.86 -14.04
CA THR A 347 -1.73 -21.59 -13.98
C THR A 347 -2.13 -21.77 -12.53
N ILE A 348 -3.38 -21.47 -12.19
CA ILE A 348 -3.95 -21.64 -10.85
C ILE A 348 -5.05 -22.69 -10.88
N ALA A 349 -4.96 -23.68 -10.00
CA ALA A 349 -5.98 -24.70 -9.79
C ALA A 349 -6.56 -24.56 -8.40
N PHE A 350 -7.89 -24.59 -8.25
CA PHE A 350 -8.55 -24.43 -6.97
C PHE A 350 -9.92 -25.11 -6.98
N ARG A 351 -10.40 -25.50 -5.80
CA ARG A 351 -11.72 -26.12 -5.62
C ARG A 351 -12.72 -25.09 -5.12
N VAL A 352 -13.93 -25.11 -5.66
CA VAL A 352 -15.03 -24.22 -5.27
C VAL A 352 -16.21 -24.96 -4.70
N GLY A 353 -16.72 -24.45 -3.57
CA GLY A 353 -17.96 -24.93 -2.94
C GLY A 353 -19.21 -24.21 -3.41
N ARG A 354 -19.07 -23.05 -4.05
CA ARG A 354 -20.19 -22.23 -4.54
C ARG A 354 -19.91 -21.79 -5.98
N LEU A 355 -20.91 -21.96 -6.85
CA LEU A 355 -20.88 -21.43 -8.22
C LEU A 355 -21.29 -19.96 -8.25
N GLY A 356 -20.82 -19.23 -9.25
CA GLY A 356 -21.08 -17.81 -9.45
C GLY A 356 -19.83 -17.07 -9.92
N VAL A 357 -19.69 -15.82 -9.48
CA VAL A 357 -18.62 -14.92 -9.96
C VAL A 357 -17.34 -15.08 -9.13
N HIS A 358 -16.23 -15.16 -9.83
CA HIS A 358 -14.88 -15.27 -9.28
C HIS A 358 -13.98 -14.18 -9.87
N GLY A 359 -12.95 -13.81 -9.10
CA GLY A 359 -11.97 -12.80 -9.45
C GLY A 359 -10.59 -13.18 -8.95
N LEU A 360 -9.56 -12.59 -9.57
CA LEU A 360 -8.16 -12.77 -9.20
C LEU A 360 -7.67 -11.51 -8.50
N ALA A 361 -7.47 -11.60 -7.18
CA ALA A 361 -7.04 -10.47 -6.36
C ALA A 361 -5.51 -10.39 -6.31
N ALA A 362 -4.95 -9.38 -6.97
CA ALA A 362 -3.52 -9.06 -6.93
C ALA A 362 -3.20 -8.14 -5.74
N TYR A 363 -2.05 -8.35 -5.11
CA TYR A 363 -1.59 -7.49 -4.02
C TYR A 363 -1.06 -6.16 -4.56
N LYS A 364 -1.62 -5.03 -4.11
CA LYS A 364 -1.30 -3.69 -4.62
C LYS A 364 0.13 -3.24 -4.28
N PHE A 365 0.67 -3.72 -3.17
CA PHE A 365 1.91 -3.18 -2.58
C PHE A 365 3.14 -4.05 -2.82
N ALA A 366 3.10 -4.96 -3.80
CA ALA A 366 4.23 -5.87 -4.11
C ALA A 366 5.54 -5.13 -4.43
N ASN A 367 5.44 -3.89 -4.92
CA ASN A 367 6.58 -3.04 -5.28
C ASN A 367 6.80 -1.86 -4.31
N LEU A 368 6.25 -1.93 -3.10
CA LEU A 368 6.48 -0.97 -2.02
C LEU A 368 7.14 -1.65 -0.81
N PRO A 369 8.03 -0.96 -0.09
CA PRO A 369 8.56 0.37 -0.38
C PRO A 369 9.44 0.43 -1.64
N PHE A 370 9.58 1.61 -2.24
CA PHE A 370 10.57 1.85 -3.28
C PHE A 370 11.98 1.80 -2.67
N GLN A 371 12.93 1.25 -3.44
CA GLN A 371 14.32 1.11 -3.04
C GLN A 371 15.14 2.36 -3.37
N SER A 372 14.79 3.05 -4.46
CA SER A 372 15.39 4.34 -4.82
C SER A 372 14.53 5.06 -5.86
N TRP A 373 14.76 6.35 -6.00
CA TRP A 373 14.19 7.16 -7.07
C TRP A 373 15.15 8.29 -7.46
N GLU A 374 15.03 8.77 -8.68
CA GLU A 374 15.79 9.89 -9.22
C GLU A 374 14.91 10.72 -10.15
N LEU A 375 14.82 12.02 -9.90
CA LEU A 375 14.20 13.01 -10.78
C LEU A 375 15.31 13.84 -11.42
N LYS A 376 15.39 13.84 -12.76
CA LYS A 376 16.43 14.58 -13.49
C LYS A 376 15.90 15.24 -14.77
N PRO A 377 16.56 16.30 -15.24
CA PRO A 377 16.28 16.88 -16.56
C PRO A 377 16.61 15.88 -17.67
N GLU A 378 15.79 15.83 -18.72
CA GLU A 378 16.02 14.97 -19.89
C GLU A 378 17.28 15.44 -20.66
N THR A 379 18.25 14.54 -20.85
CA THR A 379 19.51 14.85 -21.54
C THR A 379 19.37 14.69 -23.05
N GLY A 380 19.27 15.79 -23.80
CA GLY A 380 19.32 15.77 -25.27
C GLY A 380 18.77 17.04 -25.92
N LYS A 381 19.59 17.72 -26.75
CA LYS A 381 19.25 18.99 -27.42
C LYS A 381 18.92 18.87 -28.92
N SER A 382 18.85 17.68 -29.52
CA SER A 382 18.57 17.59 -30.96
C SER A 382 17.09 17.79 -31.28
N GLY A 383 16.69 19.05 -31.48
CA GLY A 383 15.46 19.41 -32.19
C GLY A 383 14.15 19.31 -31.41
N ARG A 384 14.18 19.22 -30.08
CA ARG A 384 12.97 19.20 -29.25
C ARG A 384 12.61 20.62 -28.78
N LEU A 385 11.33 20.96 -28.89
CA LEU A 385 10.80 22.29 -28.57
C LEU A 385 10.75 22.57 -27.05
N HIS A 386 10.67 21.52 -26.21
CA HIS A 386 10.52 21.61 -24.75
C HIS A 386 11.54 20.72 -24.02
N ALA A 387 12.06 21.19 -22.88
CA ALA A 387 12.90 20.40 -21.98
C ALA A 387 12.04 19.40 -21.21
N GLY A 388 12.29 18.10 -21.36
CA GLY A 388 11.61 17.06 -20.60
C GLY A 388 12.22 16.85 -19.22
N VAL A 389 11.49 16.14 -18.37
CA VAL A 389 11.95 15.68 -17.05
C VAL A 389 11.78 14.17 -16.99
N VAL A 390 12.69 13.48 -16.32
CA VAL A 390 12.69 12.03 -16.17
C VAL A 390 12.60 11.68 -14.69
N LEU A 391 11.60 10.89 -14.30
CA LEU A 391 11.49 10.27 -12.99
C LEU A 391 11.76 8.77 -13.13
N THR A 392 12.85 8.30 -12.55
CA THR A 392 13.16 6.88 -12.43
C THR A 392 12.76 6.40 -11.04
N VAL A 393 11.95 5.35 -10.97
CA VAL A 393 11.55 4.69 -9.71
C VAL A 393 12.04 3.26 -9.75
N THR A 394 12.82 2.87 -8.74
CA THR A 394 13.33 1.50 -8.56
C THR A 394 12.60 0.88 -7.37
N ALA A 395 11.86 -0.19 -7.63
CA ALA A 395 11.13 -0.95 -6.64
C ALA A 395 11.80 -2.32 -6.40
N ALA A 396 11.16 -3.17 -5.60
CA ALA A 396 11.71 -4.48 -5.23
C ALA A 396 11.98 -5.40 -6.43
N THR A 397 11.07 -5.45 -7.40
CA THR A 397 11.15 -6.37 -8.54
C THR A 397 11.31 -5.68 -9.89
N ILE A 398 11.02 -4.39 -9.96
CA ILE A 398 10.98 -3.62 -11.21
C ILE A 398 11.66 -2.28 -11.09
N GLN A 399 12.01 -1.71 -12.24
CA GLN A 399 12.38 -0.31 -12.38
C GLN A 399 11.59 0.31 -13.52
N ALA A 400 11.00 1.47 -13.26
CA ALA A 400 10.16 2.20 -14.20
C ALA A 400 10.71 3.62 -14.42
N GLU A 401 10.78 4.04 -15.67
CA GLU A 401 11.23 5.38 -16.06
C GLU A 401 10.10 6.15 -16.72
N PHE A 402 9.67 7.23 -16.08
CA PHE A 402 8.65 8.13 -16.57
C PHE A 402 9.30 9.36 -17.19
N VAL A 403 8.92 9.70 -18.42
CA VAL A 403 9.32 10.93 -19.09
C VAL A 403 8.13 11.87 -19.15
N ILE A 404 8.31 13.07 -18.61
CA ILE A 404 7.32 14.13 -18.58
C ILE A 404 7.71 15.20 -19.61
N ARG A 405 6.74 15.59 -20.44
CA ARG A 405 6.86 16.73 -21.35
C ARG A 405 5.57 17.53 -21.29
N GLU A 406 5.65 18.76 -20.80
CA GLU A 406 4.49 19.64 -20.62
C GLU A 406 3.36 18.95 -19.81
N ASP A 407 2.19 18.74 -20.42
CA ASP A 407 1.00 18.12 -19.83
C ASP A 407 0.87 16.61 -20.10
N ARG A 408 1.94 15.97 -20.57
CA ARG A 408 1.93 14.54 -20.92
C ARG A 408 3.04 13.77 -20.20
N VAL A 409 2.71 12.53 -19.82
CA VAL A 409 3.63 11.58 -19.18
C VAL A 409 3.70 10.30 -20.01
N CYS A 410 4.89 9.72 -20.11
CA CYS A 410 5.16 8.50 -20.84
C CYS A 410 5.94 7.54 -19.95
N LEU A 411 5.51 6.28 -19.85
CA LEU A 411 6.38 5.21 -19.36
C LEU A 411 7.38 4.88 -20.47
N ASN A 412 8.61 5.38 -20.35
CA ASN A 412 9.64 5.31 -21.39
C ASN A 412 10.39 3.98 -21.38
N SER A 413 10.80 3.53 -20.21
CA SER A 413 11.45 2.24 -20.04
C SER A 413 10.94 1.50 -18.81
N PHE A 414 10.97 0.17 -18.89
CA PHE A 414 10.52 -0.74 -17.85
C PHE A 414 11.43 -1.97 -17.85
N THR A 415 11.98 -2.31 -16.68
CA THR A 415 12.85 -3.47 -16.49
C THR A 415 12.42 -4.27 -15.25
N GLY A 416 12.81 -5.54 -15.19
CA GLY A 416 12.51 -6.46 -14.08
C GLY A 416 11.40 -7.48 -14.34
N ALA A 417 10.51 -7.25 -15.32
CA ALA A 417 9.52 -8.23 -15.76
C ALA A 417 9.30 -8.18 -17.28
N ALA A 418 8.64 -9.21 -17.84
CA ALA A 418 8.32 -9.27 -19.27
C ALA A 418 7.35 -8.14 -19.65
N SER A 419 7.65 -7.37 -20.70
CA SER A 419 6.87 -6.18 -21.08
C SER A 419 5.55 -6.46 -21.82
N ILE A 420 5.10 -7.71 -21.88
CA ILE A 420 3.89 -8.12 -22.61
C ILE A 420 2.66 -7.33 -22.17
N PRO A 421 2.36 -7.16 -20.86
CA PRO A 421 1.24 -6.33 -20.40
C PRO A 421 1.32 -4.86 -20.84
N LEU A 422 2.52 -4.35 -21.08
CA LEU A 422 2.77 -2.92 -21.36
C LEU A 422 2.87 -2.59 -22.84
N LYS A 423 2.66 -3.55 -23.74
CA LYS A 423 2.85 -3.37 -25.19
C LYS A 423 2.07 -2.17 -25.75
N GLU A 424 0.89 -1.88 -25.19
CA GLU A 424 0.06 -0.76 -25.62
C GLU A 424 0.37 0.56 -24.91
N THR A 425 1.03 0.56 -23.75
CA THR A 425 1.26 1.76 -22.93
C THR A 425 2.70 2.27 -23.04
N LEU A 426 3.67 1.38 -23.21
CA LEU A 426 5.10 1.70 -23.25
C LEU A 426 5.41 2.65 -24.42
N GLY A 427 6.11 3.74 -24.13
CA GLY A 427 6.52 4.74 -25.13
C GLY A 427 5.42 5.71 -25.58
N LYS A 428 4.18 5.58 -25.08
CA LYS A 428 3.07 6.50 -25.42
C LYS A 428 2.96 7.62 -24.39
N TYR A 429 2.78 8.84 -24.90
CA TYR A 429 2.51 10.03 -24.09
C TYR A 429 1.01 10.14 -23.83
N LEU A 430 0.62 10.06 -22.56
CA LEU A 430 -0.76 10.08 -22.09
C LEU A 430 -0.95 11.17 -21.04
N GLU A 431 -2.22 11.45 -20.71
CA GLU A 431 -2.56 12.16 -19.48
C GLU A 431 -2.20 11.28 -18.27
N LEU A 432 -1.81 11.93 -17.17
CA LEU A 432 -1.29 11.23 -15.99
C LEU A 432 -2.31 10.23 -15.44
N GLU A 433 -3.58 10.61 -15.38
CA GLU A 433 -4.68 9.80 -14.86
C GLU A 433 -4.88 8.55 -15.72
N CYS A 434 -4.92 8.75 -17.05
CA CYS A 434 -5.06 7.65 -18.00
C CYS A 434 -3.88 6.67 -17.92
N LEU A 435 -2.66 7.20 -17.76
CA LEU A 435 -1.47 6.35 -17.56
C LEU A 435 -1.58 5.54 -16.27
N ILE A 436 -1.93 6.18 -15.15
CA ILE A 436 -2.08 5.51 -13.85
C ILE A 436 -3.13 4.39 -13.95
N GLU A 437 -4.31 4.68 -14.51
CA GLU A 437 -5.38 3.70 -14.68
C GLU A 437 -4.93 2.49 -15.51
N GLN A 438 -4.25 2.71 -16.64
CA GLN A 438 -3.73 1.63 -17.48
C GLN A 438 -2.69 0.77 -16.75
N LEU A 439 -1.74 1.42 -16.05
CA LEU A 439 -0.71 0.68 -15.31
C LEU A 439 -1.33 -0.14 -14.17
N GLN A 440 -2.30 0.42 -13.45
CA GLN A 440 -3.03 -0.28 -12.39
C GLN A 440 -3.87 -1.45 -12.94
N GLN A 441 -4.52 -1.30 -14.09
CA GLN A 441 -5.27 -2.39 -14.75
C GLN A 441 -4.35 -3.54 -15.20
N ASN A 442 -3.12 -3.22 -15.56
CA ASN A 442 -2.09 -4.20 -15.90
C ASN A 442 -1.41 -4.79 -14.66
N GLY A 443 -1.79 -4.41 -13.44
CA GLY A 443 -1.19 -4.90 -12.19
C GLY A 443 0.12 -4.23 -11.78
N LEU A 444 0.52 -3.15 -12.47
CA LEU A 444 1.65 -2.32 -12.08
C LEU A 444 1.16 -1.11 -11.27
N ASP A 445 0.90 -1.31 -9.98
CA ASP A 445 0.46 -0.24 -9.07
C ASP A 445 1.67 0.42 -8.37
N LEU A 446 2.19 1.50 -8.97
CA LEU A 446 3.25 2.35 -8.41
C LEU A 446 2.71 3.66 -7.82
N PHE A 447 1.40 3.74 -7.64
CA PHE A 447 0.70 4.97 -7.27
C PHE A 447 -0.12 4.74 -6.00
N PRO A 448 0.54 4.55 -4.84
CA PRO A 448 -0.15 4.27 -3.59
C PRO A 448 -1.09 5.40 -3.19
N GLU A 449 -2.28 5.00 -2.73
CA GLU A 449 -3.23 5.91 -2.12
C GLU A 449 -2.79 6.29 -0.68
N ARG A 450 -3.45 7.30 -0.10
CA ARG A 450 -3.07 7.88 1.22
C ARG A 450 -3.08 6.85 2.35
N ASP A 451 -3.91 5.82 2.27
CA ASP A 451 -4.02 4.76 3.26
C ASP A 451 -3.01 3.62 3.09
N ALA A 452 -2.14 3.64 2.07
CA ALA A 452 -1.09 2.63 1.88
C ALA A 452 -0.20 2.48 3.12
N ALA A 453 0.08 3.58 3.82
CA ALA A 453 0.84 3.61 5.06
C ALA A 453 0.20 2.83 6.21
N SER A 454 -1.10 2.55 6.14
CA SER A 454 -1.84 1.71 7.09
C SER A 454 -1.62 0.22 6.86
N TYR A 455 -1.17 -0.18 5.66
CA TYR A 455 -1.02 -1.58 5.26
C TYR A 455 0.44 -2.01 5.09
N VAL A 456 1.32 -1.10 4.70
CA VAL A 456 2.75 -1.36 4.56
C VAL A 456 3.48 -0.93 5.85
N LYS A 457 4.29 -1.83 6.40
CA LYS A 457 5.09 -1.55 7.61
C LYS A 457 6.40 -0.87 7.21
N GLY A 458 6.89 0.02 8.08
CA GLY A 458 8.20 0.66 7.91
C GLY A 458 8.25 1.84 6.95
N LEU A 459 7.11 2.31 6.41
CA LEU A 459 7.09 3.50 5.57
C LEU A 459 7.34 4.78 6.40
N PRO A 460 8.23 5.68 5.94
CA PRO A 460 8.51 6.92 6.64
C PRO A 460 7.47 7.98 6.29
N ILE A 461 6.33 7.96 6.98
CA ILE A 461 5.27 8.97 6.81
C ILE A 461 5.84 10.36 7.14
N LYS A 462 5.69 11.30 6.20
CA LYS A 462 6.17 12.70 6.35
C LYS A 462 5.03 13.69 6.53
N HIS A 463 5.39 14.88 7.02
CA HIS A 463 4.47 15.99 7.24
C HIS A 463 3.80 16.39 5.91
N PRO A 464 2.47 16.20 5.75
CA PRO A 464 1.82 16.28 4.44
C PRO A 464 1.99 17.61 3.73
N ILE A 465 1.96 18.73 4.47
CA ILE A 465 2.08 20.08 3.92
C ILE A 465 3.52 20.35 3.45
N THR A 466 4.50 19.90 4.24
CA THR A 466 5.93 20.06 3.89
C THR A 466 6.28 19.20 2.69
N GLU A 467 5.78 17.96 2.65
CA GLU A 467 5.98 17.06 1.51
C GLU A 467 5.30 17.59 0.24
N LYS A 468 4.08 18.13 0.34
CA LYS A 468 3.41 18.83 -0.78
C LYS A 468 4.24 20.00 -1.30
N HIS A 469 4.60 20.96 -0.43
CA HIS A 469 5.39 22.13 -0.81
C HIS A 469 6.74 21.76 -1.40
N LEU A 470 7.40 20.74 -0.84
CA LEU A 470 8.68 20.24 -1.35
C LEU A 470 8.53 19.65 -2.76
N ARG A 471 7.48 18.88 -3.04
CA ARG A 471 7.21 18.36 -4.40
C ARG A 471 6.97 19.48 -5.40
N GLU A 472 6.25 20.53 -5.01
CA GLU A 472 6.04 21.73 -5.84
C GLU A 472 7.36 22.47 -6.11
N CYS A 473 8.21 22.65 -5.08
CA CYS A 473 9.55 23.22 -5.26
C CYS A 473 10.41 22.36 -6.18
N MET A 474 10.46 21.05 -5.98
CA MET A 474 11.21 20.12 -6.83
C MET A 474 10.75 20.21 -8.28
N ALA A 475 9.44 20.36 -8.50
CA ALA A 475 8.89 20.50 -9.84
C ALA A 475 9.31 21.80 -10.53
N LEU A 476 9.32 22.94 -9.83
CA LEU A 476 9.83 24.21 -10.35
C LEU A 476 11.32 24.17 -10.70
N LEU A 477 12.09 23.33 -9.99
CA LEU A 477 13.54 23.19 -10.16
C LEU A 477 13.94 22.04 -11.10
N SER A 478 12.97 21.26 -11.58
CA SER A 478 13.17 19.97 -12.25
C SER A 478 13.90 20.01 -13.60
N THR A 479 14.10 21.19 -14.19
CA THR A 479 14.85 21.41 -15.44
C THR A 479 16.33 21.72 -15.20
N SER A 480 16.72 21.98 -13.95
CA SER A 480 18.04 22.49 -13.59
C SER A 480 18.69 21.79 -12.39
N TYR A 481 17.92 20.98 -11.66
CA TYR A 481 18.39 20.14 -10.58
C TYR A 481 18.05 18.67 -10.81
N VAL A 482 18.93 17.81 -10.31
CA VAL A 482 18.67 16.39 -10.08
C VAL A 482 18.32 16.23 -8.61
N PHE A 483 17.26 15.47 -8.32
CA PHE A 483 16.89 15.06 -6.98
C PHE A 483 16.90 13.55 -6.89
N SER A 484 17.40 12.99 -5.81
CA SER A 484 17.47 11.54 -5.63
C SER A 484 17.12 11.14 -4.20
N TRP A 485 16.69 9.90 -4.06
CA TRP A 485 16.45 9.23 -2.79
C TRP A 485 17.66 9.33 -1.83
N SER A 486 17.40 9.30 -0.53
CA SER A 486 18.40 9.14 0.51
C SER A 486 18.01 8.08 1.52
N ARG A 487 18.98 7.25 1.94
CA ARG A 487 18.78 6.25 3.00
C ARG A 487 18.43 6.87 4.35
N TRP A 488 18.85 8.11 4.58
CA TRP A 488 18.65 8.79 5.86
C TRP A 488 17.19 9.13 6.10
N ASN A 489 16.42 9.36 5.03
CA ASN A 489 15.03 9.79 5.10
C ASN A 489 14.14 8.82 5.90
N ALA A 490 14.38 7.52 5.76
CA ALA A 490 13.58 6.49 6.41
C ALA A 490 13.66 6.51 7.94
N THR A 491 14.80 6.96 8.48
CA THR A 491 15.04 7.04 9.93
C THR A 491 14.67 8.41 10.53
N ARG A 492 14.31 9.39 9.69
CA ARG A 492 14.01 10.75 10.13
C ARG A 492 12.59 10.87 10.68
N SER A 493 12.40 11.88 11.53
CA SER A 493 11.11 12.17 12.13
C SER A 493 10.05 12.56 11.09
N PHE A 494 8.79 12.61 11.54
CA PHE A 494 7.64 13.01 10.72
C PHE A 494 7.84 14.38 10.04
N ARG A 495 8.54 15.32 10.70
CA ARG A 495 8.77 16.69 10.19
C ARG A 495 10.04 16.84 9.36
N GLU A 496 10.86 15.82 9.25
CA GLU A 496 12.16 15.90 8.61
C GLU A 496 12.16 15.05 7.34
N ILE A 497 12.42 15.71 6.22
CA ILE A 497 12.60 15.09 4.92
C ILE A 497 14.05 15.27 4.52
N VAL A 498 14.71 14.16 4.17
CA VAL A 498 16.10 14.17 3.71
C VAL A 498 16.16 13.60 2.30
N LEU A 499 16.83 14.31 1.40
CA LEU A 499 17.03 13.86 0.02
C LEU A 499 18.36 14.36 -0.53
N GLN A 500 18.82 13.74 -1.61
CA GLN A 500 19.97 14.20 -2.36
C GLN A 500 19.52 15.21 -3.42
N PHE A 501 20.35 16.22 -3.67
CA PHE A 501 20.16 17.12 -4.80
C PHE A 501 21.47 17.57 -5.42
N LYS A 502 21.41 17.91 -6.71
CA LYS A 502 22.56 18.38 -7.48
C LYS A 502 22.15 19.35 -8.58
N GLU A 503 22.80 20.51 -8.62
CA GLU A 503 22.70 21.44 -9.75
C GLU A 503 23.42 20.84 -10.98
N ILE A 504 22.81 20.90 -12.16
CA ILE A 504 23.41 20.36 -13.40
C ILE A 504 24.08 21.41 -14.30
N HIS A 505 23.81 22.69 -14.08
CA HIS A 505 24.28 23.76 -14.95
C HIS A 505 25.30 24.66 -14.25
N GLY A 506 26.51 24.77 -14.80
CA GLY A 506 27.54 25.69 -14.31
C GLY A 506 28.91 25.03 -14.14
N CYS A 507 29.94 25.83 -13.84
CA CYS A 507 31.28 25.31 -13.53
C CYS A 507 31.30 24.57 -12.18
N VAL A 508 30.58 25.12 -11.19
CA VAL A 508 30.43 24.52 -9.85
C VAL A 508 29.69 23.18 -9.89
N ALA A 509 28.71 23.03 -10.80
CA ALA A 509 27.95 21.79 -11.01
C ALA A 509 28.82 20.61 -11.53
N LYS A 510 29.93 20.91 -12.21
CA LYS A 510 30.85 19.88 -12.74
C LYS A 510 31.78 19.31 -11.66
N GLU A 511 32.05 20.08 -10.61
CA GLU A 511 32.99 19.73 -9.54
C GLU A 511 32.29 19.14 -8.32
N ARG A 512 30.99 19.43 -8.10
CA ARG A 512 30.24 18.97 -6.93
C ARG A 512 29.59 17.58 -7.11
N THR A 513 29.74 16.76 -6.08
CA THR A 513 28.96 15.53 -5.86
C THR A 513 27.52 15.86 -5.47
N ASN A 514 26.68 14.84 -5.33
CA ASN A 514 25.35 15.01 -4.73
C ASN A 514 25.49 15.60 -3.33
N LEU A 515 24.72 16.65 -3.06
CA LEU A 515 24.63 17.29 -1.75
C LEU A 515 23.39 16.75 -1.03
N MET A 516 23.39 16.87 0.29
CA MET A 516 22.28 16.44 1.14
C MET A 516 21.44 17.63 1.58
N LEU A 517 20.12 17.52 1.45
CA LEU A 517 19.16 18.48 1.96
C LEU A 517 18.44 17.95 3.18
N LEU A 518 18.27 18.81 4.19
CA LEU A 518 17.31 18.64 5.26
C LEU A 518 16.20 19.67 5.09
N VAL A 519 14.98 19.18 4.90
CA VAL A 519 13.76 19.99 4.72
C VAL A 519 12.83 19.75 5.90
N THR A 520 12.38 20.84 6.51
CA THR A 520 11.42 20.85 7.62
C THR A 520 10.31 21.87 7.33
N PRO A 521 9.19 21.87 8.06
CA PRO A 521 8.15 22.89 7.87
C PRO A 521 8.64 24.33 8.06
N SER A 522 9.72 24.54 8.83
CA SER A 522 10.21 25.88 9.17
C SER A 522 11.47 26.29 8.41
N ARG A 523 12.23 25.35 7.85
CA ARG A 523 13.53 25.64 7.22
C ARG A 523 13.97 24.53 6.27
N THR A 524 14.68 24.95 5.22
CA THR A 524 15.48 24.07 4.35
C THR A 524 16.97 24.42 4.46
N MET A 525 17.85 23.42 4.51
CA MET A 525 19.30 23.65 4.53
C MET A 525 20.10 22.50 3.89
N ARG A 526 21.32 22.81 3.44
CA ARG A 526 22.33 21.82 3.07
C ARG A 526 23.06 21.33 4.32
N ILE A 527 23.22 20.02 4.47
CA ILE A 527 23.82 19.42 5.67
C ILE A 527 25.16 18.77 5.38
N ARG A 528 26.02 18.68 6.41
CA ARG A 528 27.33 17.98 6.36
C ARG A 528 27.14 16.47 6.51
N CYS A 529 26.37 15.90 5.58
CA CYS A 529 26.11 14.47 5.53
C CYS A 529 26.27 13.99 4.08
N THR A 530 26.53 12.70 3.91
CA THR A 530 26.54 12.02 2.61
C THR A 530 25.91 10.63 2.77
N GLU A 531 25.59 9.94 1.68
CA GLU A 531 25.12 8.55 1.74
C GLU A 531 26.15 7.58 2.34
N MET A 532 27.44 7.92 2.28
CA MET A 532 28.53 7.11 2.81
C MET A 532 28.91 7.47 4.26
N SER A 533 28.30 8.52 4.83
CA SER A 533 28.60 8.95 6.21
C SER A 533 28.22 7.84 7.21
N PRO A 534 29.03 7.58 8.25
CA PRO A 534 28.73 6.54 9.23
C PRO A 534 27.50 6.89 10.08
N GLU A 535 27.30 8.18 10.34
CA GLU A 535 26.18 8.72 11.12
C GLU A 535 25.53 9.92 10.41
N PHE A 536 24.29 10.19 10.78
CA PHE A 536 23.56 11.35 10.27
C PHE A 536 24.02 12.62 10.99
N SER A 537 24.26 13.69 10.23
CA SER A 537 24.55 15.02 10.76
C SER A 537 23.52 16.01 10.24
N ASP A 538 22.87 16.73 11.14
CA ASP A 538 21.95 17.84 10.87
C ASP A 538 22.67 19.21 10.85
N LEU A 539 23.99 19.21 10.96
CA LEU A 539 24.78 20.44 10.95
C LEU A 539 24.85 21.03 9.53
N PRO A 540 24.79 22.37 9.39
CA PRO A 540 24.96 23.04 8.10
C PRO A 540 26.27 22.65 7.42
N LEU A 541 26.23 22.50 6.09
CA LEU A 541 27.41 22.14 5.29
C LEU A 541 28.51 23.21 5.40
N GLU A 542 28.17 24.46 5.08
CA GLU A 542 29.06 25.63 5.13
C GLU A 542 28.49 26.72 6.09
N ASP A 543 29.32 27.68 6.51
CA ASP A 543 28.87 28.80 7.33
C ASP A 543 27.78 29.64 6.63
N GLU A 544 27.80 29.73 5.30
CA GLU A 544 26.74 30.40 4.53
C GLU A 544 25.40 29.65 4.59
N ASP A 545 25.41 28.35 4.87
CA ASP A 545 24.19 27.55 5.09
C ASP A 545 23.57 27.78 6.47
N THR A 546 24.22 28.55 7.34
CA THR A 546 23.59 29.05 8.58
C THR A 546 22.50 30.08 8.30
N LYS A 547 22.49 30.70 7.11
CA LYS A 547 21.40 31.58 6.67
C LYS A 547 20.07 30.83 6.72
N PHE A 548 19.03 31.57 7.08
CA PHE A 548 17.68 31.05 7.13
C PHE A 548 17.06 31.03 5.73
N TYR A 549 16.67 29.85 5.27
CA TYR A 549 15.89 29.64 4.05
C TYR A 549 14.60 28.93 4.44
N ALA A 550 13.46 29.55 4.17
CA ALA A 550 12.15 29.01 4.51
C ALA A 550 11.86 27.70 3.75
N ASP A 551 12.25 27.65 2.48
CA ASP A 551 12.03 26.49 1.62
C ASP A 551 13.19 26.23 0.63
N LEU A 552 13.02 25.17 -0.17
CA LEU A 552 13.97 24.75 -1.19
C LEU A 552 14.12 25.78 -2.31
N TYR A 553 13.04 26.47 -2.68
CA TYR A 553 13.06 27.45 -3.75
C TYR A 553 13.91 28.66 -3.36
N GLN A 554 13.73 29.20 -2.15
CA GLN A 554 14.54 30.29 -1.61
C GLN A 554 16.01 29.90 -1.48
N LEU A 555 16.31 28.71 -0.93
CA LEU A 555 17.68 28.21 -0.86
C LEU A 555 18.34 28.20 -2.24
N THR A 556 17.60 27.73 -3.24
CA THR A 556 18.09 27.60 -4.61
C THR A 556 18.33 28.96 -5.26
N LEU A 557 17.41 29.92 -5.14
CA LEU A 557 17.59 31.26 -5.71
C LEU A 557 18.83 31.98 -5.18
N ASN A 558 19.20 31.72 -3.93
CA ASN A 558 20.34 32.32 -3.27
C ASN A 558 21.68 31.61 -3.52
N THR A 559 21.66 30.34 -3.93
CA THR A 559 22.87 29.51 -4.10
C THR A 559 23.15 29.08 -5.53
N ALA A 560 22.15 29.12 -6.41
CA ALA A 560 22.25 28.66 -7.80
C ALA A 560 23.05 29.60 -8.70
N GLY A 561 23.69 29.01 -9.71
CA GLY A 561 24.35 29.76 -10.78
C GLY A 561 23.36 30.53 -11.67
N ILE A 562 23.88 31.53 -12.39
CA ILE A 562 23.07 32.41 -13.28
C ILE A 562 22.26 31.60 -14.30
N LYS A 563 22.88 30.58 -14.92
CA LYS A 563 22.22 29.75 -15.94
C LYS A 563 21.05 28.94 -15.36
N THR A 564 21.22 28.43 -14.14
CA THR A 564 20.18 27.68 -13.42
C THR A 564 18.99 28.58 -13.12
N ARG A 565 19.24 29.79 -12.62
CA ARG A 565 18.19 30.78 -12.35
C ARG A 565 17.37 31.14 -13.60
N LEU A 566 18.04 31.35 -14.75
CA LEU A 566 17.35 31.60 -16.01
C LEU A 566 16.47 30.43 -16.47
N LEU A 567 16.87 29.18 -16.20
CA LEU A 567 16.07 28.00 -16.55
C LEU A 567 14.87 27.81 -15.62
N ILE A 568 15.02 28.17 -14.35
CA ILE A 568 13.93 28.19 -13.38
C ILE A 568 12.88 29.22 -13.82
N ASP A 569 13.29 30.43 -14.20
CA ASP A 569 12.39 31.49 -14.67
C ASP A 569 11.65 31.12 -15.98
N GLN A 570 12.23 30.23 -16.79
CA GLN A 570 11.70 29.80 -18.08
C GLN A 570 10.89 28.50 -18.03
N ILE A 571 10.73 27.89 -16.84
CA ILE A 571 10.01 26.62 -16.73
C ILE A 571 8.53 26.81 -17.13
N SER A 572 8.02 25.90 -17.95
CA SER A 572 6.59 25.88 -18.28
C SER A 572 5.78 25.50 -17.04
N TYR A 573 4.71 26.26 -16.79
CA TYR A 573 3.73 25.92 -15.74
C TYR A 573 3.14 24.51 -15.94
N LYS A 574 2.88 24.11 -17.19
CA LYS A 574 2.33 22.77 -17.47
C LYS A 574 3.30 21.66 -17.05
N LEU A 575 4.59 21.83 -17.38
CA LEU A 575 5.63 20.89 -17.00
C LEU A 575 5.76 20.80 -15.48
N ALA A 576 5.89 21.95 -14.79
CA ALA A 576 5.99 21.98 -13.34
C ALA A 576 4.75 21.35 -12.67
N SER A 577 3.55 21.67 -13.15
CA SER A 577 2.31 21.09 -12.63
C SER A 577 2.28 19.56 -12.81
N THR A 578 2.58 19.04 -14.01
CA THR A 578 2.57 17.59 -14.26
C THR A 578 3.64 16.86 -13.45
N VAL A 579 4.84 17.44 -13.28
CA VAL A 579 5.89 16.87 -12.43
C VAL A 579 5.44 16.81 -10.97
N ALA A 580 4.88 17.89 -10.44
CA ALA A 580 4.36 17.92 -9.06
C ALA A 580 3.27 16.86 -8.84
N ARG A 581 2.34 16.72 -9.79
CA ARG A 581 1.26 15.72 -9.75
C ARG A 581 1.79 14.29 -9.85
N LEU A 582 2.78 14.02 -10.70
CA LEU A 582 3.40 12.70 -10.77
C LEU A 582 4.12 12.34 -9.46
N LEU A 583 4.87 13.28 -8.88
CA LEU A 583 5.49 13.10 -7.57
C LEU A 583 4.44 12.93 -6.47
N GLU A 584 3.27 13.56 -6.61
CA GLU A 584 2.15 13.38 -5.68
C GLU A 584 1.57 11.96 -5.75
N CYS A 585 1.25 11.49 -6.95
CA CYS A 585 0.64 10.18 -7.16
C CYS A 585 1.59 9.02 -6.81
N THR A 586 2.88 9.15 -7.13
CA THR A 586 3.89 8.13 -6.77
C THR A 586 4.27 8.21 -5.30
N ASN A 587 4.19 9.40 -4.71
CA ASN A 587 4.57 9.71 -3.33
C ASN A 587 5.97 9.17 -2.93
N VAL A 588 6.94 9.29 -3.84
CA VAL A 588 8.28 8.68 -3.68
C VAL A 588 9.04 9.09 -2.41
N ILE A 589 8.71 10.23 -1.81
CA ILE A 589 9.37 10.70 -0.58
C ILE A 589 8.96 9.83 0.63
N SER A 590 7.66 9.67 0.88
CA SER A 590 7.14 8.82 1.98
C SER A 590 7.07 7.33 1.65
N MET A 591 7.13 6.96 0.37
CA MET A 591 6.97 5.57 -0.09
C MET A 591 8.29 4.83 -0.32
N SER A 592 9.43 5.46 0.00
CA SER A 592 10.74 4.84 -0.11
C SER A 592 11.34 4.53 1.26
N SER A 593 12.03 3.39 1.36
CA SER A 593 12.70 2.93 2.59
C SER A 593 14.21 3.02 2.49
#